data_AF-A0A8X6HNS1-F1
#
_entry.id   AF-A0A8X6HNS1-F1
#
_cell.length_a   1.000
_cell.length_b   1.000
_cell.length_c   1.000
_cell.angle_alpha   90.00
_cell.angle_beta   90.00
_cell.angle_gamma   90.00
#
_symmetry.space_group_name_H-M   'P 1'
#
loop_
_entity.id
_entity.type
_entity.pdbx_description
1 polymer ?
#
loop_
_entity_poly.entity_id
_entity_poly.type
_entity_poly.pdbx_seq_one_letter_code
_entity_poly.pdbx_strand_id
1 'polypeptide(L)'
;MIVPDASLRPNQIQLPAHVVKKFNIHNQWIILNRMLSLQPGNFIALKVHSPGWEYDCFGIPLEVVQALNADFDGDECNLYLVPNALSQAECATILNPESQLGCFVMQGPKLTPTQDILVVYFAKFNDIHFLPYKQSDLSKTFQVLYDCYGSQQAFEYIDQLRQFYLEVLQRQMCFALTLQEMQSLYEWGRESLELFQEKAERSSGCLVTQVLSGTKGSFEHLYQMFGSIEYQNDVFVKHSFWEGLRAKEAVVHAKTATEALSNASKIWEPGYSYYKMVYNLQGLYVDYKERLMDGETVIENDVLNVFHYTDVMPVEGFQHLLDTTLR
;
A
#
# COMPACT_ATOMS: atom_id res chain seq x y z
N MET A 1 -2.45 -7.79 -17.23
CA MET A 1 -1.46 -8.90 -17.20
C MET A 1 -0.38 -8.50 -16.21
N ILE A 2 -0.25 -9.19 -15.08
CA ILE A 2 0.83 -8.91 -14.12
C ILE A 2 2.03 -9.73 -14.60
N VAL A 3 3.03 -9.04 -15.16
CA VAL A 3 4.26 -9.67 -15.62
C VAL A 3 5.35 -9.34 -14.61
N PRO A 4 5.89 -10.32 -13.86
CA PRO A 4 7.00 -10.06 -12.97
C PRO A 4 8.24 -9.73 -13.79
N ASP A 5 8.63 -8.45 -13.79
CA ASP A 5 9.87 -7.99 -14.40
C ASP A 5 10.88 -7.67 -13.30
N ALA A 6 11.91 -8.50 -13.19
CA ALA A 6 13.00 -8.30 -12.23
C ALA A 6 13.94 -7.15 -12.61
N SER A 7 13.92 -6.71 -13.88
CA SER A 7 14.82 -5.67 -14.39
C SER A 7 14.34 -4.25 -14.12
N LEU A 8 13.04 -4.06 -13.88
CA LEU A 8 12.44 -2.76 -13.62
C LEU A 8 12.62 -2.38 -12.14
N ARG A 9 13.27 -1.27 -11.81
CA ARG A 9 13.35 -0.81 -10.40
C ARG A 9 12.03 -0.22 -9.90
N PRO A 10 11.76 -0.13 -8.59
CA PRO A 10 10.53 0.43 -8.04
C PRO A 10 10.27 1.92 -8.37
N ASN A 11 11.28 2.66 -8.82
CA ASN A 11 11.14 4.05 -9.29
C ASN A 11 11.11 4.20 -10.82
N GLN A 12 10.92 3.09 -11.54
CA GLN A 12 10.86 3.08 -13.00
C GLN A 12 9.47 2.72 -13.52
N ILE A 13 9.20 3.13 -14.76
CA ILE A 13 7.95 2.83 -15.46
C ILE A 13 8.23 2.32 -16.87
N GLN A 14 7.50 1.29 -17.27
CA GLN A 14 7.50 0.77 -18.62
C GLN A 14 6.40 1.44 -19.45
N LEU A 15 6.77 2.04 -20.58
CA LEU A 15 5.83 2.66 -21.50
C LEU A 15 5.79 1.91 -22.84
N PRO A 16 4.69 2.03 -23.61
CA PRO A 16 4.64 1.50 -24.97
C PRO A 16 5.77 2.09 -25.83
N ALA A 17 6.50 1.22 -26.53
CA ALA A 17 7.69 1.61 -27.29
C ALA A 17 7.39 2.70 -28.34
N HIS A 18 6.18 2.73 -28.89
CA HIS A 18 5.75 3.75 -29.83
C HIS A 18 5.60 5.13 -29.18
N VAL A 19 5.17 5.20 -27.90
CA VAL A 19 5.08 6.45 -27.12
C VAL A 19 6.49 6.98 -26.84
N VAL A 20 7.39 6.10 -26.36
CA VAL A 20 8.77 6.48 -26.04
C VAL A 20 9.48 7.06 -27.26
N LYS A 21 9.37 6.40 -28.42
CA LYS A 21 9.96 6.87 -29.68
C LYS A 21 9.34 8.17 -30.18
N LYS A 22 8.01 8.30 -30.11
CA LYS A 22 7.28 9.48 -30.61
C LYS A 22 7.64 10.75 -29.84
N PHE A 23 7.80 10.65 -28.52
CA PHE A 23 8.09 11.80 -27.67
C PHE A 23 9.57 11.95 -27.30
N ASN A 24 10.43 11.00 -27.70
CA ASN A 24 11.87 10.99 -27.39
C ASN A 24 12.17 11.14 -25.89
N ILE A 25 11.45 10.37 -25.07
CA ILE A 25 11.46 10.46 -23.59
C ILE A 25 12.35 9.40 -22.93
N HIS A 26 13.38 8.93 -23.65
CA HIS A 26 14.30 7.92 -23.15
C HIS A 26 15.02 8.39 -21.87
N ASN A 27 14.96 7.58 -20.81
CA ASN A 27 15.58 7.85 -19.51
C ASN A 27 15.17 9.18 -18.84
N GLN A 28 14.04 9.77 -19.23
CA GLN A 28 13.50 10.97 -18.62
C GLN A 28 12.57 10.63 -17.44
N TRP A 29 12.43 11.55 -16.51
CA TRP A 29 11.41 11.50 -15.48
C TRP A 29 10.05 11.91 -16.04
N ILE A 30 9.01 11.21 -15.65
CA ILE A 30 7.62 11.56 -15.92
C ILE A 30 6.84 11.52 -14.63
N ILE A 31 5.74 12.27 -14.56
CA ILE A 31 4.86 12.24 -13.41
C ILE A 31 3.70 11.33 -13.73
N LEU A 32 3.49 10.32 -12.88
CA LEU A 32 2.35 9.43 -12.87
C LEU A 32 1.35 9.91 -11.82
N ASN A 33 0.07 9.93 -12.18
CA ASN A 33 -1.02 10.27 -11.28
C ASN A 33 -2.25 9.41 -11.60
N ARG A 34 -2.96 8.98 -10.56
CA ARG A 34 -4.31 8.42 -10.69
C ARG A 34 -5.30 9.37 -10.03
N MET A 35 -6.37 9.71 -10.76
CA MET A 35 -7.46 10.52 -10.20
C MET A 35 -8.42 9.62 -9.40
N LEU A 36 -9.04 10.09 -8.32
CA LEU A 36 -8.95 11.44 -7.73
C LEU A 36 -7.66 11.60 -6.90
N SER A 37 -6.95 12.71 -7.09
CA SER A 37 -5.72 13.01 -6.37
C SER A 37 -6.04 13.58 -4.99
N LEU A 38 -6.08 12.71 -3.98
CA LEU A 38 -6.46 13.07 -2.60
C LEU A 38 -5.27 13.50 -1.74
N GLN A 39 -4.06 13.10 -2.12
CA GLN A 39 -2.85 13.36 -1.34
C GLN A 39 -1.70 13.72 -2.28
N PRO A 40 -0.70 14.47 -1.80
CA PRO A 40 0.52 14.72 -2.59
C PRO A 40 1.23 13.43 -3.02
N GLY A 41 1.10 12.35 -2.24
CA GLY A 41 1.62 11.03 -2.56
C GLY A 41 1.01 10.39 -3.81
N ASN A 42 -0.15 10.85 -4.29
CA ASN A 42 -0.74 10.38 -5.56
C ASN A 42 0.03 10.88 -6.80
N PHE A 43 0.95 11.83 -6.65
CA PHE A 43 1.84 12.28 -7.71
C PHE A 43 3.24 11.73 -7.50
N ILE A 44 3.66 10.81 -8.36
CA ILE A 44 4.94 10.13 -8.23
C ILE A 44 5.73 10.34 -9.51
N ALA A 45 6.99 10.76 -9.36
CA ALA A 45 7.90 10.80 -10.49
C ALA A 45 8.56 9.43 -10.69
N LEU A 46 8.40 8.88 -11.88
CA LEU A 46 9.03 7.61 -12.29
C LEU A 46 9.92 7.84 -13.49
N LYS A 47 11.02 7.10 -13.56
CA LYS A 47 11.96 7.17 -14.68
C LYS A 47 11.53 6.21 -15.79
N VAL A 48 11.46 6.71 -17.02
CA VAL A 48 11.10 5.89 -18.18
C VAL A 48 12.18 4.84 -18.42
N HIS A 49 11.79 3.57 -18.37
CA HIS A 49 12.65 2.45 -18.71
C HIS A 49 12.71 2.29 -20.24
N SER A 50 13.92 2.23 -20.80
CA SER A 50 14.16 2.13 -22.25
C SER A 50 14.45 0.68 -22.64
N PRO A 51 13.97 0.16 -23.79
CA PRO A 51 13.37 0.90 -24.93
C PRO A 51 11.83 1.06 -24.89
N GLY A 52 11.18 0.77 -23.77
CA GLY A 52 9.74 0.55 -23.70
C GLY A 52 9.35 -0.88 -24.11
N TRP A 53 8.07 -1.23 -23.98
CA TRP A 53 7.55 -2.57 -24.31
C TRP A 53 6.49 -2.56 -25.42
N GLU A 54 6.10 -3.75 -25.88
CA GLU A 54 5.19 -3.94 -27.02
C GLU A 54 3.70 -3.76 -26.68
N TYR A 55 3.37 -3.70 -25.39
CA TYR A 55 1.97 -3.62 -24.94
C TYR A 55 1.45 -2.18 -24.93
N ASP A 56 0.16 -2.02 -25.23
CA ASP A 56 -0.57 -0.73 -25.23
C ASP A 56 -1.07 -0.36 -23.82
N CYS A 57 -0.23 -0.55 -22.80
CA CYS A 57 -0.52 -0.16 -21.42
C CYS A 57 0.77 0.29 -20.72
N PHE A 58 0.61 0.88 -19.53
CA PHE A 58 1.74 1.24 -18.67
C PHE A 58 2.10 0.07 -17.75
N GLY A 59 3.39 -0.22 -17.64
CA GLY A 59 3.92 -1.15 -16.64
C GLY A 59 4.42 -0.37 -15.45
N ILE A 60 3.71 -0.44 -14.32
CA ILE A 60 4.08 0.21 -13.07
C ILE A 60 4.46 -0.84 -12.01
N PRO A 61 5.43 -0.55 -11.12
CA PRO A 61 5.73 -1.40 -9.98
C PRO A 61 4.55 -1.52 -9.02
N LEU A 62 4.34 -2.70 -8.43
CA LEU A 62 3.23 -2.96 -7.50
C LEU A 62 3.34 -2.12 -6.22
N GLU A 63 4.56 -1.73 -5.85
CA GLU A 63 4.83 -0.95 -4.64
C GLU A 63 4.27 0.48 -4.72
N VAL A 64 4.04 0.98 -5.94
CA VAL A 64 3.50 2.32 -6.22
C VAL A 64 1.97 2.35 -6.11
N VAL A 65 1.33 1.20 -6.28
CA VAL A 65 -0.12 1.05 -6.45
C VAL A 65 -0.89 1.58 -5.22
N GLN A 66 -0.39 1.33 -4.01
CA GLN A 66 -1.01 1.79 -2.78
C GLN A 66 -1.05 3.32 -2.68
N ALA A 67 0.03 4.01 -3.05
CA ALA A 67 0.08 5.47 -3.03
C ALA A 67 -0.84 6.12 -4.09
N LEU A 68 -1.03 5.44 -5.23
CA LEU A 68 -2.00 5.85 -6.25
C LEU A 68 -3.43 5.44 -5.92
N ASN A 69 -3.63 4.63 -4.89
CA ASN A 69 -4.86 3.90 -4.60
C ASN A 69 -5.40 3.14 -5.82
N ALA A 70 -4.50 2.66 -6.69
CA ALA A 70 -4.83 2.03 -7.95
C ALA A 70 -5.08 0.52 -7.79
N ASP A 71 -5.67 -0.09 -8.80
CA ASP A 71 -5.64 -1.53 -9.02
C ASP A 71 -5.47 -1.83 -10.53
N PHE A 72 -5.75 -3.07 -10.94
CA PHE A 72 -5.61 -3.51 -12.32
C PHE A 72 -6.90 -4.09 -12.90
N ASP A 73 -8.06 -3.67 -12.40
CA ASP A 73 -9.37 -4.17 -12.87
C ASP A 73 -9.95 -3.36 -14.05
N GLY A 74 -9.25 -2.31 -14.48
CA GLY A 74 -9.67 -1.37 -15.53
C GLY A 74 -9.20 0.07 -15.30
N ASP A 75 -8.50 0.33 -14.19
CA ASP A 75 -7.96 1.63 -13.85
C ASP A 75 -7.10 2.29 -14.94
N GLU A 76 -7.35 3.59 -15.13
CA GLU A 76 -6.56 4.45 -16.00
C GLU A 76 -5.73 5.43 -15.18
N CYS A 77 -4.49 5.65 -15.60
CA CYS A 77 -3.59 6.63 -14.98
C CYS A 77 -3.18 7.70 -15.99
N ASN A 78 -2.94 8.90 -15.48
CA ASN A 78 -2.45 10.03 -16.26
C ASN A 78 -0.93 10.08 -16.21
N LEU A 79 -0.32 10.37 -17.38
CA LEU A 79 1.09 10.63 -17.51
C LEU A 79 1.33 12.08 -17.94
N TYR A 80 2.17 12.78 -17.17
CA TYR A 80 2.61 14.12 -17.50
C TYR A 80 4.09 14.07 -17.90
N LEU A 81 4.36 14.52 -19.13
CA LEU A 81 5.71 14.68 -19.64
C LEU A 81 6.31 15.97 -19.11
N VAL A 82 7.57 15.91 -18.69
CA VAL A 82 8.25 17.02 -18.05
C VAL A 82 9.44 17.46 -18.92
N PRO A 83 9.27 18.38 -19.88
CA PRO A 83 10.30 18.65 -20.88
C PRO A 83 11.48 19.50 -20.36
N ASN A 84 11.26 20.34 -19.34
CA ASN A 84 12.27 21.29 -18.86
C ASN A 84 13.28 20.62 -17.92
N ALA A 85 14.57 20.96 -18.06
CA ALA A 85 15.65 20.45 -17.22
C ALA A 85 15.47 20.77 -15.72
N LEU A 86 14.94 21.95 -15.39
CA LEU A 86 14.67 22.31 -13.99
C LEU A 86 13.57 21.41 -13.39
N SER A 87 12.48 21.20 -14.13
CA SER A 87 11.39 20.34 -13.68
C SER A 87 11.78 18.85 -13.67
N GLN A 88 12.69 18.42 -14.56
CA GLN A 88 13.32 17.10 -14.50
C GLN A 88 14.15 16.94 -13.22
N ALA A 89 14.89 17.98 -12.82
CA ALA A 89 15.65 17.97 -11.57
C ALA A 89 14.72 17.93 -10.35
N GLU A 90 13.64 18.72 -10.33
CA GLU A 90 12.61 18.65 -9.27
C GLU A 90 11.96 17.28 -9.17
N CYS A 91 11.64 16.65 -10.30
CA CYS A 91 11.12 15.28 -10.31
C CYS A 91 12.11 14.30 -9.69
N ALA A 92 13.39 14.41 -10.06
CA ALA A 92 14.45 13.52 -9.59
C ALA A 92 14.74 13.66 -8.09
N THR A 93 14.54 14.85 -7.51
CA THR A 93 14.92 15.15 -6.11
C THR A 93 13.74 15.18 -5.14
N ILE A 94 12.56 15.66 -5.55
CA ILE A 94 11.42 15.90 -4.66
C ILE A 94 10.33 14.82 -4.82
N LEU A 95 10.05 14.40 -6.05
CA LEU A 95 8.89 13.55 -6.34
C LEU A 95 9.25 12.06 -6.47
N ASN A 96 10.48 11.75 -6.87
CA ASN A 96 10.98 10.39 -7.02
C ASN A 96 11.03 9.67 -5.65
N PRO A 97 10.54 8.42 -5.55
CA PRO A 97 10.54 7.68 -4.30
C PRO A 97 11.92 7.28 -3.79
N GLU A 98 12.96 7.24 -4.65
CA GLU A 98 14.33 6.98 -4.19
C GLU A 98 14.89 8.16 -3.37
N SER A 99 14.64 9.40 -3.82
CA SER A 99 15.10 10.61 -3.13
C SER A 99 14.17 11.05 -2.01
N GLN A 100 12.86 10.85 -2.17
CA GLN A 100 11.85 11.20 -1.17
C GLN A 100 10.76 10.13 -1.07
N LEU A 101 11.06 9.10 -0.29
CA LEU A 101 10.18 7.99 0.01
C LEU A 101 9.05 8.39 0.96
N GLY A 102 9.29 9.30 1.91
CA GLY A 102 8.30 9.67 2.93
C GLY A 102 7.12 10.47 2.39
N CYS A 103 5.93 10.22 2.93
CA CYS A 103 4.76 11.08 2.78
C CYS A 103 4.08 11.29 4.15
N PHE A 104 4.25 12.48 4.72
CA PHE A 104 3.69 12.84 6.03
C PHE A 104 2.16 12.70 6.11
N VAL A 105 1.46 12.92 4.99
CA VAL A 105 0.00 12.77 4.90
C VAL A 105 -0.44 11.31 4.90
N MET A 106 0.38 10.42 4.34
CA MET A 106 0.13 8.97 4.36
C MET A 106 0.57 8.31 5.67
N GLN A 107 1.29 9.04 6.54
CA GLN A 107 1.96 8.50 7.72
C GLN A 107 2.82 7.26 7.38
N GLY A 108 3.49 7.29 6.21
CA GLY A 108 4.22 6.14 5.69
C GLY A 108 4.95 6.40 4.36
N PRO A 109 5.64 5.37 3.83
CA PRO A 109 6.40 5.46 2.59
C PRO A 109 5.48 5.43 1.36
N LYS A 110 5.81 6.23 0.32
CA LYS A 110 5.14 6.25 -1.00
C LYS A 110 5.24 4.90 -1.73
N LEU A 111 6.28 4.12 -1.43
CA LEU A 111 6.39 2.75 -1.90
C LEU A 111 6.06 1.84 -0.74
N THR A 112 5.01 1.06 -0.89
CA THR A 112 4.61 0.07 0.12
C THR A 112 4.59 -1.29 -0.56
N PRO A 113 5.39 -2.27 -0.11
CA PRO A 113 5.28 -3.61 -0.66
C PRO A 113 3.92 -4.21 -0.28
N THR A 114 3.21 -4.72 -1.28
CA THR A 114 1.85 -5.24 -1.12
C THR A 114 1.73 -6.67 -1.62
N GLN A 115 0.59 -7.31 -1.30
CA GLN A 115 0.18 -8.60 -1.83
C GLN A 115 1.23 -9.71 -1.61
N ASP A 116 1.71 -10.35 -2.68
CA ASP A 116 2.55 -11.53 -2.59
C ASP A 116 3.88 -11.27 -1.86
N ILE A 117 4.37 -10.02 -1.86
CA ILE A 117 5.57 -9.63 -1.10
C ILE A 117 5.32 -9.81 0.40
N LEU A 118 4.13 -9.47 0.90
CA LEU A 118 3.77 -9.62 2.33
C LEU A 118 3.69 -11.10 2.72
N VAL A 119 3.12 -11.94 1.84
CA VAL A 119 3.07 -13.40 2.06
C VAL A 119 4.48 -13.98 2.15
N VAL A 120 5.37 -13.64 1.20
CA VAL A 120 6.75 -14.11 1.23
C VAL A 120 7.49 -13.57 2.45
N TYR A 121 7.30 -12.30 2.79
CA TYR A 121 7.90 -11.68 3.97
C TYR A 121 7.51 -12.43 5.25
N PHE A 122 6.24 -12.80 5.41
CA PHE A 122 5.75 -13.58 6.53
C PHE A 122 6.33 -15.01 6.53
N ALA A 123 6.22 -15.73 5.41
CA ALA A 123 6.65 -17.13 5.32
C ALA A 123 8.16 -17.32 5.44
N LYS A 124 8.94 -16.32 4.99
CA LYS A 124 10.41 -16.34 4.96
C LYS A 124 11.03 -15.32 5.91
N PHE A 125 10.27 -14.89 6.93
CA PHE A 125 10.69 -13.84 7.85
C PHE A 125 12.09 -14.05 8.42
N ASN A 126 12.43 -15.29 8.80
CA ASN A 126 13.73 -15.62 9.39
C ASN A 126 14.89 -15.58 8.39
N ASP A 127 14.63 -15.89 7.11
CA ASP A 127 15.64 -15.96 6.04
C ASP A 127 16.04 -14.55 5.52
N ILE A 128 15.25 -13.53 5.86
CA ILE A 128 15.50 -12.13 5.48
C ILE A 128 16.54 -11.53 6.44
N HIS A 129 17.81 -11.61 6.05
CA HIS A 129 18.95 -11.08 6.85
C HIS A 129 19.46 -9.71 6.40
N PHE A 130 19.09 -9.26 5.19
CA PHE A 130 19.57 -7.99 4.63
C PHE A 130 18.87 -6.76 5.23
N LEU A 131 17.71 -6.94 5.88
CA LEU A 131 17.03 -5.87 6.60
C LEU A 131 17.64 -5.69 8.00
N PRO A 132 18.12 -4.49 8.36
CA PRO A 132 18.72 -4.25 9.68
C PRO A 132 17.68 -4.21 10.81
N TYR A 133 16.42 -3.92 10.46
CA TYR A 133 15.27 -3.95 11.35
C TYR A 133 14.13 -4.67 10.63
N LYS A 134 13.41 -5.55 11.34
CA LYS A 134 12.23 -6.26 10.83
C LYS A 134 11.25 -6.57 11.95
N GLN A 135 9.96 -6.39 11.68
CA GLN A 135 8.85 -6.77 12.55
C GLN A 135 7.74 -7.40 11.69
N SER A 136 6.72 -7.98 12.32
CA SER A 136 5.61 -8.63 11.59
C SER A 136 4.92 -7.69 10.60
N ASP A 137 4.78 -6.41 10.95
CA ASP A 137 4.21 -5.38 10.10
C ASP A 137 5.29 -4.77 9.17
N LEU A 138 5.16 -5.05 7.88
CA LEU A 138 6.10 -4.57 6.87
C LEU A 138 6.04 -3.05 6.68
N SER A 139 4.86 -2.44 6.79
CA SER A 139 4.71 -0.99 6.63
C SER A 139 5.48 -0.25 7.72
N LYS A 140 5.31 -0.68 8.97
CA LYS A 140 6.06 -0.12 10.10
C LYS A 140 7.55 -0.42 10.02
N THR A 141 7.93 -1.59 9.50
CA THR A 141 9.34 -1.91 9.22
C THR A 141 9.96 -0.85 8.31
N PHE A 142 9.33 -0.53 7.18
CA PHE A 142 9.87 0.45 6.25
C PHE A 142 9.76 1.89 6.74
N GLN A 143 8.78 2.22 7.58
CA GLN A 143 8.73 3.50 8.27
C GLN A 143 9.96 3.69 9.17
N VAL A 144 10.25 2.72 10.04
CA VAL A 144 11.45 2.75 10.90
C VAL A 144 12.73 2.82 10.07
N LEU A 145 12.84 2.03 8.99
CA LEU A 145 14.02 2.07 8.12
C LEU A 145 14.19 3.44 7.45
N TYR A 146 13.10 4.06 7.00
CA TYR A 146 13.11 5.40 6.42
C TYR A 146 13.54 6.45 7.46
N ASP A 147 12.97 6.43 8.66
CA ASP A 147 13.28 7.42 9.70
C ASP A 147 14.71 7.29 10.23
N CYS A 148 15.24 6.06 10.34
CA CYS A 148 16.59 5.81 10.85
C CYS A 148 17.69 5.97 9.79
N TYR A 149 17.47 5.51 8.55
CA TYR A 149 18.51 5.42 7.51
C TYR A 149 18.28 6.36 6.32
N GLY A 150 17.14 7.06 6.28
CA GLY A 150 16.77 7.98 5.21
C GLY A 150 16.19 7.29 3.96
N SER A 151 15.72 8.13 3.03
CA SER A 151 15.03 7.70 1.81
C SER A 151 15.82 6.72 0.95
N GLN A 152 17.08 7.04 0.66
CA GLN A 152 17.86 6.28 -0.31
C GLN A 152 18.15 4.85 0.15
N GLN A 153 18.51 4.67 1.43
CA GLN A 153 18.76 3.33 1.98
C GLN A 153 17.47 2.52 2.12
N ALA A 154 16.39 3.14 2.58
CA ALA A 154 15.08 2.48 2.64
C ALA A 154 14.61 2.01 1.26
N PHE A 155 14.83 2.82 0.22
CA PHE A 155 14.55 2.43 -1.16
C PHE A 155 15.36 1.21 -1.62
N GLU A 156 16.66 1.16 -1.32
CA GLU A 156 17.49 -0.01 -1.65
C GLU A 156 17.01 -1.28 -0.93
N TYR A 157 16.54 -1.16 0.32
CA TYR A 157 15.94 -2.29 1.03
C TYR A 157 14.63 -2.77 0.39
N ILE A 158 13.79 -1.86 -0.13
CA ILE A 158 12.58 -2.24 -0.90
C ILE A 158 12.97 -2.98 -2.18
N ASP A 159 13.97 -2.48 -2.91
CA ASP A 159 14.45 -3.11 -4.15
C ASP A 159 15.02 -4.52 -3.88
N GLN A 160 15.85 -4.66 -2.83
CA GLN A 160 16.37 -5.97 -2.40
C GLN A 160 15.25 -6.93 -1.98
N LEU A 161 14.25 -6.44 -1.24
CA LEU A 161 13.10 -7.26 -0.84
C LEU A 161 12.31 -7.73 -2.06
N ARG A 162 12.11 -6.86 -3.05
CA ARG A 162 11.45 -7.22 -4.31
C ARG A 162 12.23 -8.30 -5.07
N GLN A 163 13.55 -8.19 -5.18
CA GLN A 163 14.36 -9.21 -5.84
C GLN A 163 14.30 -10.55 -5.12
N PHE A 164 14.40 -10.53 -3.78
CA PHE A 164 14.25 -11.73 -2.95
C PHE A 164 12.88 -12.38 -3.14
N TYR A 165 11.82 -11.57 -3.12
CA TYR A 165 10.44 -12.01 -3.37
C TYR A 165 10.30 -12.73 -4.72
N LEU A 166 10.82 -12.14 -5.79
CA LEU A 166 10.76 -12.71 -7.13
C LEU A 166 11.52 -14.04 -7.22
N GLU A 167 12.66 -14.15 -6.54
CA GLU A 167 13.40 -15.41 -6.47
C GLU A 167 12.62 -16.51 -5.74
N VAL A 168 12.02 -16.17 -4.59
CA VAL A 168 11.25 -17.13 -3.78
C VAL A 168 10.05 -17.66 -4.56
N LEU A 169 9.28 -16.80 -5.21
CA LEU A 169 8.13 -17.23 -6.01
C LEU A 169 8.53 -18.08 -7.22
N GLN A 170 9.65 -17.76 -7.88
CA GLN A 170 10.05 -18.50 -9.07
C GLN A 170 10.65 -19.88 -8.74
N ARG A 171 11.25 -20.05 -7.56
CA ARG A 171 12.09 -21.23 -7.28
C ARG A 171 11.66 -22.06 -6.08
N GLN A 172 11.00 -21.47 -5.09
CA GLN A 172 10.85 -22.09 -3.77
C GLN A 172 9.40 -22.30 -3.34
N MET A 173 8.48 -21.43 -3.76
CA MET A 173 7.13 -21.40 -3.24
C MET A 173 6.09 -21.25 -4.36
N CYS A 174 5.09 -22.13 -4.33
CA CYS A 174 3.86 -21.97 -5.11
C CYS A 174 2.73 -21.69 -4.13
N PHE A 175 2.08 -20.53 -4.28
CA PHE A 175 0.96 -20.14 -3.43
C PHE A 175 -0.35 -20.46 -4.16
N ALA A 176 -1.06 -21.49 -3.70
CA ALA A 176 -2.28 -21.96 -4.33
C ALA A 176 -3.28 -22.44 -3.28
N LEU A 177 -4.55 -22.08 -3.50
CA LEU A 177 -5.65 -22.53 -2.64
C LEU A 177 -5.96 -23.99 -2.92
N THR A 178 -6.11 -24.79 -1.88
CA THR A 178 -6.41 -26.22 -2.01
C THR A 178 -7.79 -26.57 -1.44
N LEU A 179 -8.46 -27.55 -2.05
CA LEU A 179 -9.74 -28.03 -1.56
C LEU A 179 -9.63 -28.62 -0.14
N GLN A 180 -8.51 -29.28 0.16
CA GLN A 180 -8.25 -29.86 1.48
C GLN A 180 -8.24 -28.78 2.57
N GLU A 181 -7.54 -27.67 2.32
CA GLU A 181 -7.54 -26.53 3.23
C GLU A 181 -8.96 -25.97 3.44
N MET A 182 -9.72 -25.77 2.36
CA MET A 182 -11.10 -25.28 2.45
C MET A 182 -12.00 -26.23 3.26
N GLN A 183 -11.84 -27.55 3.11
CA GLN A 183 -12.59 -28.54 3.88
C GLN A 183 -12.23 -28.49 5.37
N SER A 184 -10.95 -28.38 5.71
CA SER A 184 -10.53 -28.24 7.11
C SER A 184 -11.07 -26.96 7.75
N LEU A 185 -11.01 -25.83 7.02
CA LEU A 185 -11.58 -24.56 7.49
C LEU A 185 -13.11 -24.67 7.68
N TYR A 186 -13.81 -25.35 6.79
CA TYR A 186 -15.24 -25.63 6.93
C TYR A 186 -15.57 -26.49 8.16
N GLU A 187 -14.76 -27.51 8.45
CA GLU A 187 -14.94 -28.32 9.65
C GLU A 187 -14.75 -27.51 10.94
N TRP A 188 -13.75 -26.62 10.96
CA TRP A 188 -13.48 -25.74 12.11
C TRP A 188 -14.53 -24.63 12.25
N GLY A 189 -15.09 -24.14 11.13
CA GLY A 189 -16.08 -23.06 11.11
C GLY A 189 -17.41 -23.41 11.77
N ARG A 190 -17.68 -24.69 12.06
CA ARG A 190 -18.87 -25.13 12.79
C ARG A 190 -18.87 -24.73 14.28
N GLU A 191 -17.72 -24.34 14.80
CA GLU A 191 -17.54 -23.86 16.16
C GLU A 191 -17.68 -22.33 16.23
N SER A 192 -17.38 -21.74 17.40
CA SER A 192 -17.37 -20.27 17.55
C SER A 192 -16.19 -19.64 16.81
N LEU A 193 -16.31 -18.34 16.49
CA LEU A 193 -15.26 -17.55 15.85
C LEU A 193 -13.91 -17.65 16.60
N GLU A 194 -13.93 -17.59 17.93
CA GLU A 194 -12.72 -17.68 18.77
C GLU A 194 -11.98 -19.02 18.60
N LEU A 195 -12.72 -20.14 18.63
CA LEU A 195 -12.15 -21.48 18.45
C LEU A 195 -11.70 -21.72 17.00
N PHE A 196 -12.44 -21.16 16.04
CA PHE A 196 -12.06 -21.17 14.64
C PHE A 196 -10.72 -20.46 14.44
N GLN A 197 -10.55 -19.28 15.03
CA GLN A 197 -9.31 -18.52 14.94
C GLN A 197 -8.14 -19.29 15.54
N GLU A 198 -8.27 -19.84 16.76
CA GLU A 198 -7.20 -20.62 17.41
C GLU A 198 -6.74 -21.82 16.56
N LYS A 199 -7.67 -22.53 15.91
CA LYS A 199 -7.35 -23.65 15.03
C LYS A 199 -6.75 -23.18 13.71
N ALA A 200 -7.30 -22.13 13.12
CA ALA A 200 -6.81 -21.56 11.88
C ALA A 200 -5.38 -21.05 12.04
N GLU A 201 -5.05 -20.34 13.13
CA GLU A 201 -3.69 -19.84 13.41
C GLU A 201 -2.63 -20.95 13.50
N ARG A 202 -3.03 -22.17 13.88
CA ARG A 202 -2.13 -23.33 13.92
C ARG A 202 -1.95 -24.01 12.56
N SER A 203 -2.76 -23.67 11.58
CA SER A 203 -2.71 -24.20 10.22
C SER A 203 -1.65 -23.49 9.39
N SER A 204 -0.94 -24.24 8.55
CA SER A 204 -0.01 -23.70 7.55
C SER A 204 -0.65 -23.57 6.16
N GLY A 205 -1.98 -23.46 6.10
CA GLY A 205 -2.74 -23.28 4.86
C GLY A 205 -2.44 -21.94 4.16
N CYS A 206 -2.59 -21.89 2.83
CA CYS A 206 -2.31 -20.68 2.06
C CYS A 206 -3.29 -19.55 2.40
N LEU A 207 -4.59 -19.85 2.50
CA LEU A 207 -5.61 -18.86 2.80
C LEU A 207 -5.45 -18.28 4.21
N VAL A 208 -5.09 -19.12 5.18
CA VAL A 208 -4.75 -18.68 6.55
C VAL A 208 -3.49 -17.81 6.52
N THR A 209 -2.44 -18.24 5.82
CA THR A 209 -1.19 -17.47 5.67
C THR A 209 -1.45 -16.10 5.03
N GLN A 210 -2.39 -16.00 4.11
CA GLN A 210 -2.80 -14.73 3.49
C GLN A 210 -3.40 -13.74 4.51
N VAL A 211 -4.19 -14.25 5.46
CA VAL A 211 -4.77 -13.44 6.55
C VAL A 211 -3.70 -13.10 7.60
N LEU A 212 -2.90 -14.07 8.02
CA LEU A 212 -1.84 -13.86 9.01
C LEU A 212 -0.75 -12.90 8.54
N SER A 213 -0.42 -12.90 7.25
CA SER A 213 0.52 -11.96 6.66
C SER A 213 -0.02 -10.53 6.53
N GLY A 214 -1.32 -10.31 6.80
CA GLY A 214 -1.98 -9.02 6.61
C GLY A 214 -2.17 -8.65 5.14
N THR A 215 -2.03 -9.61 4.22
CA THR A 215 -2.10 -9.36 2.79
C THR A 215 -3.52 -9.00 2.35
N LYS A 216 -4.47 -9.92 2.59
CA LYS A 216 -5.89 -9.72 2.31
C LYS A 216 -6.74 -10.60 3.22
N GLY A 217 -7.90 -10.07 3.58
CA GLY A 217 -8.88 -10.76 4.40
C GLY A 217 -8.59 -10.64 5.90
N SER A 218 -9.55 -11.08 6.70
CA SER A 218 -9.47 -11.18 8.16
C SER A 218 -10.05 -12.52 8.59
N PHE A 219 -9.84 -12.90 9.86
CA PHE A 219 -10.46 -14.10 10.40
C PHE A 219 -11.99 -14.06 10.36
N GLU A 220 -12.60 -12.89 10.50
CA GLU A 220 -14.04 -12.70 10.31
C GLU A 220 -14.46 -13.06 8.88
N HIS A 221 -13.73 -12.60 7.86
CA HIS A 221 -14.03 -12.97 6.47
C HIS A 221 -13.91 -14.49 6.25
N LEU A 222 -12.88 -15.14 6.80
CA LEU A 222 -12.74 -16.59 6.72
C LEU A 222 -13.90 -17.30 7.42
N TYR A 223 -14.32 -16.80 8.59
CA TYR A 223 -15.44 -17.35 9.31
C TYR A 223 -16.77 -17.17 8.57
N GLN A 224 -16.99 -16.04 7.90
CA GLN A 224 -18.16 -15.84 7.04
C GLN A 224 -18.15 -16.78 5.83
N MET A 225 -16.97 -17.08 5.28
CA MET A 225 -16.82 -18.03 4.18
C MET A 225 -17.17 -19.46 4.59
N PHE A 226 -16.73 -19.91 5.77
CA PHE A 226 -16.76 -21.32 6.14
C PHE A 226 -17.70 -21.65 7.31
N GLY A 227 -17.86 -20.77 8.29
CA GLY A 227 -18.67 -20.98 9.48
C GLY A 227 -20.07 -20.38 9.39
N SER A 228 -20.20 -19.07 9.54
CA SER A 228 -21.48 -18.35 9.59
C SER A 228 -21.28 -16.88 9.23
N ILE A 229 -22.24 -16.28 8.52
CA ILE A 229 -22.22 -14.83 8.21
C ILE A 229 -22.51 -13.97 9.46
N GLU A 230 -23.12 -14.57 10.49
CA GLU A 230 -23.52 -13.94 11.75
C GLU A 230 -24.69 -12.94 11.60
N TYR A 231 -24.79 -11.97 12.51
CA TYR A 231 -25.91 -11.04 12.56
C TYR A 231 -25.84 -9.96 11.48
N GLN A 232 -26.93 -9.82 10.73
CA GLN A 232 -27.14 -8.74 9.78
C GLN A 232 -28.54 -8.16 9.97
N ASN A 233 -28.64 -6.86 10.27
CA ASN A 233 -29.91 -6.15 10.48
C ASN A 233 -30.86 -6.90 11.46
N ASP A 234 -30.33 -7.26 12.64
CA ASP A 234 -31.00 -8.02 13.71
C ASP A 234 -31.43 -9.45 13.34
N VAL A 235 -31.02 -9.97 12.18
CA VAL A 235 -31.28 -11.35 11.75
C VAL A 235 -29.98 -12.14 11.77
N PHE A 236 -29.99 -13.27 12.49
CA PHE A 236 -28.86 -14.19 12.48
C PHE A 236 -28.84 -15.02 11.20
N VAL A 237 -27.80 -14.84 10.39
CA VAL A 237 -27.55 -15.63 9.18
C VAL A 237 -26.65 -16.80 9.54
N LYS A 238 -27.24 -18.00 9.60
CA LYS A 238 -26.55 -19.18 10.10
C LYS A 238 -25.61 -19.80 9.07
N HIS A 239 -26.00 -19.81 7.80
CA HIS A 239 -25.25 -20.51 6.75
C HIS A 239 -24.08 -19.65 6.28
N SER A 240 -22.98 -20.30 5.96
CA SER A 240 -21.80 -19.67 5.37
C SER A 240 -21.89 -19.58 3.84
N PHE A 241 -20.97 -18.85 3.22
CA PHE A 241 -20.88 -18.82 1.76
C PHE A 241 -20.51 -20.17 1.15
N TRP A 242 -19.81 -21.04 1.90
CA TRP A 242 -19.48 -22.40 1.47
C TRP A 242 -20.72 -23.30 1.38
N GLU A 243 -21.61 -23.23 2.38
CA GLU A 243 -22.87 -24.01 2.38
C GLU A 243 -23.90 -23.46 1.39
N GLY A 244 -23.85 -22.15 1.14
CA GLY A 244 -24.82 -21.42 0.36
C GLY A 244 -25.99 -20.92 1.21
N LEU A 245 -26.42 -19.69 0.94
CA LEU A 245 -27.46 -19.02 1.70
C LEU A 245 -28.85 -19.50 1.32
N ARG A 246 -29.75 -19.60 2.32
CA ARG A 246 -31.18 -19.79 2.04
C ARG A 246 -31.77 -18.54 1.40
N ALA A 247 -32.86 -18.70 0.65
CA ALA A 247 -33.54 -17.57 0.00
C ALA A 247 -33.84 -16.39 0.96
N LYS A 248 -34.24 -16.66 2.21
CA LYS A 248 -34.48 -15.61 3.21
C LYS A 248 -33.19 -14.90 3.65
N GLU A 249 -32.12 -15.66 3.89
CA GLU A 249 -30.83 -15.12 4.31
C GLU A 249 -30.17 -14.31 3.19
N ALA A 250 -30.27 -14.78 1.94
CA ALA A 250 -29.78 -14.07 0.77
C ALA A 250 -30.46 -12.70 0.60
N VAL A 251 -31.77 -12.60 0.87
CA VAL A 251 -32.50 -11.32 0.82
C VAL A 251 -32.04 -10.37 1.92
N VAL A 252 -31.82 -10.87 3.14
CA VAL A 252 -31.29 -10.07 4.25
C VAL A 252 -29.90 -9.56 3.91
N HIS A 253 -29.01 -10.44 3.45
CA HIS A 253 -27.65 -10.10 3.06
C HIS A 253 -27.60 -9.06 1.94
N ALA A 254 -28.42 -9.25 0.90
CA ALA A 254 -28.53 -8.29 -0.21
C ALA A 254 -29.04 -6.92 0.26
N LYS A 255 -29.96 -6.87 1.23
CA LYS A 255 -30.44 -5.61 1.80
C LYS A 255 -29.31 -4.85 2.50
N THR A 256 -28.54 -5.51 3.36
CA THR A 256 -27.39 -4.90 4.05
C THR A 256 -26.33 -4.41 3.05
N ALA A 257 -26.06 -5.19 2.00
CA ALA A 257 -25.15 -4.76 0.93
C ALA A 257 -25.67 -3.52 0.19
N THR A 258 -26.98 -3.43 -0.04
CA THR A 258 -27.60 -2.26 -0.69
C THR A 258 -27.49 -1.00 0.18
N GLU A 259 -27.65 -1.12 1.50
CA GLU A 259 -27.45 -0.02 2.44
C GLU A 259 -26.00 0.48 2.42
N ALA A 260 -25.03 -0.44 2.38
CA ALA A 260 -23.61 -0.09 2.25
C ALA A 260 -23.30 0.63 0.93
N LEU A 261 -23.84 0.15 -0.20
CA LEU A 261 -23.71 0.82 -1.50
C LEU A 261 -24.36 2.21 -1.49
N SER A 262 -25.49 2.37 -0.79
CA SER A 262 -26.12 3.68 -0.62
C SER A 262 -25.22 4.63 0.18
N ASN A 263 -24.46 4.17 1.16
CA ASN A 263 -23.51 5.01 1.88
C ASN A 263 -22.33 5.44 0.98
N ALA A 264 -21.89 4.59 0.04
CA ALA A 264 -20.89 4.97 -0.95
C ALA A 264 -21.36 6.12 -1.87
N SER A 265 -22.67 6.36 -2.01
CA SER A 265 -23.17 7.52 -2.77
C SER A 265 -22.83 8.88 -2.13
N LYS A 266 -22.39 8.90 -0.86
CA LYS A 266 -22.04 10.12 -0.12
C LYS A 266 -20.57 10.54 -0.26
N ILE A 267 -19.81 9.99 -1.22
CA ILE A 267 -18.41 10.37 -1.49
C ILE A 267 -18.21 11.88 -1.71
N TRP A 268 -19.25 12.61 -2.14
CA TRP A 268 -19.20 14.06 -2.31
C TRP A 268 -19.01 14.83 -0.98
N GLU A 269 -19.48 14.31 0.16
CA GLU A 269 -19.35 14.94 1.47
C GLU A 269 -17.88 15.09 1.90
N PRO A 270 -17.08 14.00 1.98
CA PRO A 270 -15.66 14.12 2.32
C PRO A 270 -14.87 14.88 1.25
N GLY A 271 -15.20 14.72 -0.03
CA GLY A 271 -14.53 15.43 -1.12
C GLY A 271 -14.67 16.96 -1.02
N TYR A 272 -15.89 17.44 -0.73
CA TYR A 272 -16.13 18.87 -0.55
C TYR A 272 -15.51 19.42 0.73
N SER A 273 -15.56 18.65 1.83
CA SER A 273 -14.89 19.02 3.08
C SER A 273 -13.37 19.14 2.88
N TYR A 274 -12.76 18.17 2.21
CA TYR A 274 -11.34 18.17 1.87
C TYR A 274 -10.98 19.40 1.03
N TYR A 275 -11.74 19.68 -0.03
CA TYR A 275 -11.51 20.85 -0.88
C TYR A 275 -11.52 22.17 -0.09
N LYS A 276 -12.49 22.34 0.83
CA LYS A 276 -12.55 23.53 1.70
C LYS A 276 -11.31 23.66 2.57
N MET A 277 -10.83 22.56 3.15
CA MET A 277 -9.64 22.57 4.00
C MET A 277 -8.41 22.95 3.19
N VAL A 278 -8.17 22.32 2.04
CA VAL A 278 -7.04 22.65 1.16
C VAL A 278 -7.09 24.10 0.72
N TYR A 279 -8.25 24.58 0.28
CA TYR A 279 -8.41 25.97 -0.18
C TYR A 279 -8.13 26.99 0.93
N ASN A 280 -8.55 26.72 2.17
CA ASN A 280 -8.33 27.62 3.30
C ASN A 280 -6.89 27.58 3.84
N LEU A 281 -6.17 26.46 3.66
CA LEU A 281 -4.82 26.26 4.21
C LEU A 281 -3.70 26.48 3.18
N GLN A 282 -4.01 26.67 1.90
CA GLN A 282 -3.01 26.82 0.83
C GLN A 282 -2.06 28.02 1.00
N GLY A 283 -2.45 29.02 1.81
CA GLY A 283 -1.62 30.18 2.11
C GLY A 283 -0.57 29.95 3.20
N LEU A 284 -0.67 28.82 3.92
CA LEU A 284 0.24 28.49 5.02
C LEU A 284 1.60 28.02 4.50
N TYR A 285 2.67 28.57 5.07
CA TYR A 285 4.04 28.14 4.78
C TYR A 285 4.95 28.30 6.00
N VAL A 286 6.08 27.60 5.99
CA VAL A 286 7.13 27.73 7.00
C VAL A 286 8.21 28.67 6.49
N ASP A 287 8.53 29.71 7.26
CA ASP A 287 9.57 30.66 6.87
C ASP A 287 10.98 30.19 7.27
N TYR A 288 12.01 30.94 6.84
CA TYR A 288 13.41 30.64 7.18
C TYR A 288 13.74 30.73 8.67
N LYS A 289 12.80 31.19 9.53
CA LYS A 289 12.94 31.24 10.98
C LYS A 289 12.14 30.13 11.66
N GLU A 290 11.70 29.13 10.90
CA GLU A 290 10.94 27.96 11.39
C GLU A 290 9.56 28.33 11.97
N ARG A 291 9.02 29.48 11.56
CA ARG A 291 7.70 29.96 12.00
C ARG A 291 6.62 29.56 10.99
N LEU A 292 5.44 29.24 11.49
CA LEU A 292 4.26 29.01 10.65
C LEU A 292 3.61 30.35 10.31
N MET A 293 3.52 30.66 9.02
CA MET A 293 3.04 31.93 8.48
C MET A 293 1.76 31.72 7.67
N ASP A 294 0.84 32.68 7.73
CA ASP A 294 -0.26 32.87 6.76
C ASP A 294 -0.10 34.24 6.09
N GLY A 295 0.51 34.24 4.90
CA GLY A 295 0.99 35.48 4.27
C GLY A 295 1.99 36.21 5.18
N GLU A 296 1.64 37.41 5.65
CA GLU A 296 2.49 38.19 6.56
C GLU A 296 2.22 37.91 8.05
N THR A 297 1.18 37.13 8.36
CA THR A 297 0.75 36.87 9.75
C THR A 297 1.51 35.68 10.32
N VAL A 298 2.12 35.84 11.50
CA VAL A 298 2.70 34.72 12.25
C VAL A 298 1.57 33.98 12.97
N ILE A 299 1.37 32.71 12.64
CA ILE A 299 0.42 31.82 13.31
C ILE A 299 1.08 31.17 14.52
N GLU A 300 2.27 30.59 14.33
CA GLU A 300 3.06 29.97 15.39
C GLU A 300 4.55 30.31 15.27
N ASN A 301 5.20 30.45 16.42
CA ASN A 301 6.62 30.87 16.48
C ASN A 301 7.61 29.72 16.24
N ASP A 302 7.16 28.47 16.35
CA ASP A 302 7.95 27.29 16.08
C ASP A 302 7.01 26.22 15.53
N VAL A 303 7.29 25.75 14.32
CA VAL A 303 6.48 24.74 13.64
C VAL A 303 6.43 23.42 14.42
N LEU A 304 7.47 23.10 15.19
CA LEU A 304 7.54 21.88 16.00
C LEU A 304 6.50 21.84 17.12
N ASN A 305 5.98 22.99 17.56
CA ASN A 305 4.88 23.03 18.53
C ASN A 305 3.56 22.50 17.96
N VAL A 306 3.45 22.45 16.63
CA VAL A 306 2.26 21.98 15.92
C VAL A 306 2.38 20.50 15.52
N PHE A 307 3.61 19.99 15.40
CA PHE A 307 3.86 18.59 15.08
C PHE A 307 3.78 17.71 16.32
N HIS A 308 3.12 16.56 16.23
CA HIS A 308 3.23 15.55 17.27
C HIS A 308 4.59 14.85 17.11
N TYR A 309 5.29 14.56 18.20
CA TYR A 309 6.66 13.99 18.14
C TYR A 309 6.73 12.63 17.40
N THR A 310 5.63 11.87 17.40
CA THR A 310 5.53 10.61 16.63
C THR A 310 5.49 10.82 15.12
N ASP A 311 5.17 12.03 14.66
CA ASP A 311 5.22 12.40 13.24
C ASP A 311 6.67 12.65 12.77
N VAL A 312 7.61 12.81 13.73
CA VAL A 312 9.04 12.97 13.46
C VAL A 312 9.73 11.61 13.40
N MET A 313 9.45 10.73 14.36
CA MET A 313 9.98 9.36 14.39
C MET A 313 9.12 8.46 15.30
N PRO A 314 8.83 7.21 14.91
CA PRO A 314 8.13 6.25 15.75
C PRO A 314 8.98 5.83 16.95
N VAL A 315 8.31 5.43 18.03
CA VAL A 315 8.97 5.00 19.29
C VAL A 315 9.90 3.81 19.03
N GLU A 316 9.49 2.89 18.16
CA GLU A 316 10.24 1.73 17.73
C GLU A 316 11.53 2.13 17.00
N GLY A 317 11.48 3.16 16.16
CA GLY A 317 12.66 3.70 15.47
C GLY A 317 13.64 4.32 16.45
N PHE A 318 13.13 5.05 17.44
CA PHE A 318 13.97 5.60 18.50
C PHE A 318 14.66 4.51 19.33
N GLN A 319 13.94 3.45 19.70
CA GLN A 319 14.52 2.29 20.40
C GLN A 319 15.58 1.59 19.56
N HIS A 320 15.32 1.36 18.27
CA HIS A 320 16.29 0.75 17.35
C HIS A 320 17.56 1.59 17.22
N LEU A 321 17.44 2.92 17.12
CA LEU A 321 18.61 3.81 17.14
C LEU A 321 19.38 3.70 18.45
N LEU A 322 18.71 3.71 19.60
CA LEU A 322 19.40 3.54 20.89
C LEU A 322 20.17 2.21 20.95
N ASP A 323 19.55 1.10 20.54
CA ASP A 323 20.18 -0.22 20.55
C ASP A 323 21.37 -0.33 19.59
N THR A 324 21.32 0.35 18.44
CA THR A 324 22.40 0.33 17.44
C THR A 324 23.54 1.29 17.77
N THR A 325 23.26 2.39 18.49
CA THR A 325 24.26 3.45 18.76
C THR A 325 24.93 3.29 20.13
N LEU A 326 24.25 2.71 21.12
CA LEU A 326 24.74 2.56 22.50
C LEU A 326 25.27 1.16 22.83
N ARG A 327 25.25 0.22 21.87
CA ARG A 327 25.92 -1.09 21.97
C ARG A 327 27.25 -1.09 21.24
#